data_AF-A0A967SH78-F1
#
_entry.id   AF-A0A967SH78-F1
#
_cell.length_a   1.000
_cell.length_b   1.000
_cell.length_c   1.000
_cell.angle_alpha   90.00
_cell.angle_beta   90.00
_cell.angle_gamma   90.00
#
_symmetry.space_group_name_H-M   'P 1'
#
loop_
_entity.id
_entity.type
_entity.pdbx_description
1 polymer ?
#
loop_
_entity_poly.entity_id
_entity_poly.type
_entity_poly.pdbx_seq_one_letter_code
_entity_poly.pdbx_strand_id
1 'polypeptide(L)' 'LRTLEAGCQAPVGALGQMGDGEIRLDAAVCAPDGVARTRQTGRISQAEAVGVAAA' A
#
# COMPACT_ATOMS: atom_id res chain seq x y z
N LEU A 1 -4.49 -4.02 0.44
CA LEU A 1 -4.47 -5.50 0.34
C LEU A 1 -5.79 -6.05 -0.20
N ARG A 2 -6.96 -5.64 0.31
CA ARG A 2 -8.28 -6.07 -0.20
C ARG A 2 -8.43 -5.99 -1.73
N THR A 3 -8.05 -4.86 -2.33
CA THR A 3 -8.12 -4.68 -3.81
C THR A 3 -7.29 -5.70 -4.59
N LEU A 4 -6.19 -6.16 -4.00
CA LEU A 4 -5.32 -7.20 -4.57
C LEU A 4 -5.79 -8.63 -4.22
N GLU A 5 -6.88 -8.76 -3.46
CA GLU A 5 -7.36 -10.03 -2.89
C GLU A 5 -6.27 -10.83 -2.16
N ALA A 6 -5.26 -10.12 -1.65
CA ALA A 6 -4.05 -10.72 -1.10
C ALA A 6 -4.28 -11.22 0.33
N GLY A 7 -3.87 -12.47 0.57
CA GLY A 7 -3.81 -13.10 1.89
C GLY A 7 -2.38 -13.20 2.44
N CYS A 8 -2.23 -13.89 3.57
CA CYS A 8 -0.94 -14.02 4.28
C CYS A 8 0.18 -14.65 3.43
N GLN A 9 -0.16 -15.57 2.52
CA GLN A 9 0.81 -16.23 1.64
C GLN A 9 1.13 -15.44 0.37
N ALA A 10 0.35 -14.39 0.06
CA ALA A 10 0.63 -13.57 -1.11
C ALA A 10 1.90 -12.75 -0.83
N PRO A 11 2.84 -12.68 -1.79
CA PRO A 11 4.12 -12.02 -1.56
C PRO A 11 3.99 -10.50 -1.74
N VAL A 12 3.15 -9.89 -0.90
CA VAL A 12 2.86 -8.46 -0.91
C VAL A 12 3.13 -7.86 0.46
N GLY A 13 3.64 -6.63 0.47
CA GLY A 13 3.84 -5.83 1.68
C GLY A 13 3.11 -4.50 1.58
N ALA A 14 2.56 -4.01 2.68
CA ALA A 14 2.02 -2.66 2.79
C ALA A 14 2.33 -2.09 4.18
N LEU A 15 2.88 -0.87 4.22
CA LEU A 15 3.20 -0.14 5.45
C LEU A 15 2.61 1.27 5.37
N GLY A 16 1.65 1.54 6.25
CA GLY A 16 1.07 2.88 6.44
C GLY A 16 1.74 3.60 7.62
N GLN A 17 2.15 4.84 7.42
CA GLN A 17 2.61 5.75 8.48
C GLN A 17 1.74 6.99 8.47
N MET A 18 1.32 7.46 9.64
CA MET A 18 0.42 8.61 9.80
C MET A 18 1.11 9.71 10.59
N GLY A 19 0.87 10.96 10.20
CA GLY A 19 1.40 12.16 10.86
C GLY A 19 0.83 13.42 10.21
N ASP A 20 0.66 14.49 10.98
CA ASP A 20 0.23 15.81 10.48
C ASP A 20 -1.07 15.81 9.65
N GLY A 21 -2.00 14.89 9.96
CA GLY A 21 -3.26 14.74 9.22
C GLY A 21 -3.12 14.03 7.86
N GLU A 22 -1.94 13.50 7.56
CA GLU A 22 -1.61 12.75 6.36
C GLU A 22 -1.31 11.28 6.66
N ILE A 23 -1.37 10.48 5.60
CA ILE A 23 -0.93 9.10 5.56
C ILE A 23 0.04 8.92 4.40
N ARG A 24 1.17 8.28 4.69
CA ARG A 24 2.15 7.79 3.73
C ARG A 24 2.04 6.27 3.65
N LEU A 25 1.75 5.75 2.47
CA LEU A 25 1.60 4.32 2.23
C LEU A 25 2.73 3.84 1.30
N ASP A 26 3.58 2.94 1.78
CA ASP A 26 4.46 2.14 0.93
C ASP A 26 3.82 0.78 0.68
N ALA A 27 3.73 0.36 -0.57
CA ALA A 27 3.29 -0.97 -0.97
C ALA A 27 4.34 -1.62 -1.88
N ALA A 28 4.43 -2.94 -1.81
CA ALA A 28 5.32 -3.71 -2.67
C ALA A 28 4.69 -5.06 -3.04
N VAL A 29 4.92 -5.48 -4.29
CA VAL A 29 4.70 -6.85 -4.76
C VAL A 29 6.07 -7.47 -5.03
N CYS A 30 6.38 -8.53 -4.32
CA CYS A 30 7.67 -9.23 -4.40
C CYS A 30 7.49 -10.51 -5.21
N ALA A 31 7.86 -10.49 -6.49
CA ALA A 31 7.84 -11.65 -7.35
C ALA A 31 9.25 -12.26 -7.47
N PRO A 32 9.40 -13.54 -7.87
CA PRO A 32 10.71 -14.15 -8.09
C PRO A 32 11.57 -13.43 -9.13
N ASP A 33 10.94 -12.74 -10.08
CA ASP A 33 11.58 -11.97 -11.15
C ASP A 33 11.89 -10.51 -10.78
N GLY A 34 11.38 -10.01 -9.65
CA GLY A 34 11.64 -8.65 -9.20
C GLY A 34 10.65 -8.11 -8.18
N VAL A 35 10.86 -6.84 -7.80
CA VAL A 35 10.00 -6.15 -6.83
C VAL A 35 9.38 -4.92 -7.48
N ALA A 36 8.06 -4.89 -7.55
CA ALA A 36 7.30 -3.68 -7.88
C ALA A 36 7.01 -2.92 -6.59
N ARG A 37 7.31 -1.62 -6.54
CA ARG A 37 7.06 -0.76 -5.38
C ARG A 37 6.24 0.45 -5.76
N THR A 38 5.27 0.78 -4.92
CA THR A 38 4.42 1.96 -5.03
C THR A 38 4.47 2.74 -3.72
N ARG A 39 4.48 4.07 -3.83
CA ARG A 39 4.34 4.97 -2.68
C ARG A 39 3.23 5.94 -2.98
N GLN A 40 2.28 6.05 -2.06
CA GLN A 40 1.20 7.03 -2.13
C GLN A 40 1.18 7.86 -0.85
N THR A 41 0.72 9.11 -0.98
CA THR A 41 0.55 10.01 0.17
C THR A 41 -0.75 10.76 -0.03
N GLY A 42 -1.45 11.05 1.06
CA GLY A 42 -2.67 11.84 1.02
C GLY A 42 -3.19 12.14 2.41
N ARG A 43 -4.31 12.84 2.48
CA ARG A 43 -4.97 13.12 3.76
C ARG A 43 -5.44 11.83 4.42
N ILE A 44 -5.36 11.77 5.74
CA ILE A 44 -5.81 10.60 6.52
C ILE A 44 -7.30 10.30 6.29
N SER A 45 -8.12 11.32 6.05
CA SER A 45 -9.54 11.18 5.69
C SER A 45 -9.77 10.50 4.35
N GLN A 46 -8.73 10.34 3.52
CA GLN A 46 -8.75 9.69 2.22
C GLN A 46 -7.94 8.38 2.22
N ALA A 47 -7.64 7.81 3.38
CA ALA A 47 -6.77 6.63 3.52
C ALA A 47 -7.22 5.44 2.66
N GLU A 48 -8.53 5.21 2.50
CA GLU A 48 -9.04 4.16 1.62
C GLU A 48 -8.68 4.42 0.15
N ALA A 49 -8.89 5.65 -0.34
CA ALA A 49 -8.55 6.04 -1.71
C ALA A 49 -7.03 5.95 -1.96
N VAL A 50 -6.21 6.37 -0.98
CA VAL A 50 -4.75 6.19 -1.00
C VAL A 50 -4.38 4.71 -1.10
N GLY A 51 -5.07 3.84 -0.36
CA GLY A 51 -4.88 2.39 -0.41
C GLY A 51 -5.27 1.76 -1.74
N VAL A 52 -6.35 2.22 -2.37
CA VAL A 52 -6.79 1.77 -3.70
C VAL A 52 -5.80 2.20 -4.77
N ALA A 53 -5.27 3.42 -4.70
CA ALA A 53 -4.30 3.95 -5.66
C ALA A 53 -2.90 3.29 -5.56
N ALA A 54 -2.60 2.62 -4.44
CA ALA A 54 -1.32 1.95 -4.21
C ALA A 54 -1.34 0.46 -4.59
N ALA A 55 -2.52 -0.10 -4.84
CA ALA A 55 -2.74 -1.47 -5.30
C ALA A 55 -2.51 -1.57 -6.80
#